data_AF-A0AAJ5WWZ7-F1
#
_entry.id   AF-A0AAJ5WWZ7-F1
#
_cell.length_a   1.000
_cell.length_b   1.000
_cell.length_c   1.000
_cell.angle_alpha   90.00
_cell.angle_beta   90.00
_cell.angle_gamma   90.00
#
_symmetry.space_group_name_H-M   'P 1'
#
loop_
_entity.id
_entity.type
_entity.pdbx_description
1 polymer ?
#
loop_
_entity_poly.entity_id
_entity_poly.type
_entity_poly.pdbx_seq_one_letter_code
_entity_poly.pdbx_strand_id
1 'polypeptide(L)'
;MLQRVQADELIRQRQQGLGQPIVAFKDGEQQFIAVKNRLVWSDRWKTFPDFLSDYIKQVFPGAWGKEEFAKPFPERHPIIQWYQAYCLYQRQFIKTPGEIASGHVTGAVFCYLGLAYNLYLMEHNVELQARMIARLKDPANFQGAFYELVVAGSLIRAGYELVLEDEADRQSKHCEFAAIKKSTGKRYSVEAKMRAVAGMLGRTTHDGGSDEKPLGRLIPHLCAALRKPSEAERLVFIDINAPMDKNISEDNRPECMTAAIRSLERFERNKNAPKESAYLFVTNIACHRYLDDLPVLAIAPFGFNIPDFNRQGIFRHVDRYRQEQKHKDALEIAQALADAAVFPNSFDGRPSSELRPNEQKRLVVGETYNFADAIPGGLIATVTSVAACEKSRSVMAVAMTSDGQGHILHETMSEAAAADYAEYGENYFGEVGRNGGVAKNAYEMFCGMMDIYADYNREQLARQLGLSPDDASLTHLNDSELREFIAERLVASIDARSTG
;
A
#
# COMPACT_ATOMS: atom_id res chain seq x y z
N MET A 1 -0.64 3.44 -27.60
CA MET A 1 -0.61 4.73 -26.85
C MET A 1 -1.52 4.72 -25.62
N LEU A 2 -2.83 4.47 -25.72
CA LEU A 2 -3.73 4.48 -24.55
C LEU A 2 -3.40 3.40 -23.49
N GLN A 3 -3.17 2.14 -23.91
CA GLN A 3 -2.79 1.06 -23.00
C GLN A 3 -1.49 1.35 -22.25
N ARG A 4 -0.48 1.88 -22.94
CA ARG A 4 0.79 2.32 -22.32
C ARG A 4 0.57 3.34 -21.22
N VAL A 5 -0.19 4.41 -21.50
CA VAL A 5 -0.47 5.46 -20.50
C VAL A 5 -1.19 4.87 -19.28
N GLN A 6 -2.10 3.93 -19.49
CA GLN A 6 -2.78 3.23 -18.40
C GLN A 6 -1.83 2.32 -17.60
N ALA A 7 -0.95 1.58 -18.26
CA ALA A 7 0.05 0.73 -17.60
C ALA A 7 1.06 1.56 -16.78
N ASP A 8 1.55 2.66 -17.34
CA ASP A 8 2.45 3.59 -16.65
C ASP A 8 1.76 4.21 -15.42
N GLU A 9 0.47 4.56 -15.53
CA GLU A 9 -0.34 5.05 -14.40
C GLU A 9 -0.56 3.96 -13.34
N LEU A 10 -0.75 2.69 -13.72
CA LEU A 10 -0.85 1.57 -12.77
C LEU A 10 0.46 1.35 -12.02
N ILE A 11 1.61 1.44 -12.69
CA ILE A 11 2.93 1.37 -12.03
C ILE A 11 3.08 2.55 -11.06
N ARG A 12 2.76 3.77 -11.49
CA ARG A 12 2.80 4.95 -10.63
C ARG A 12 1.91 4.77 -9.41
N GLN A 13 0.69 4.29 -9.57
CA GLN A 13 -0.25 4.02 -8.47
C GLN A 13 0.27 2.92 -7.53
N ARG A 14 0.96 1.90 -8.04
CA ARG A 14 1.58 0.87 -7.21
C ARG A 14 2.68 1.45 -6.31
N GLN A 15 3.50 2.34 -6.85
CA GLN A 15 4.59 3.01 -6.11
C GLN A 15 4.09 4.11 -5.17
N GLN A 16 3.17 4.96 -5.64
CA GLN A 16 2.80 6.22 -4.98
C GLN A 16 1.42 6.18 -4.30
N GLY A 17 0.58 5.21 -4.65
CA GLY A 17 -0.82 5.16 -4.26
C GLY A 17 -1.73 6.07 -5.10
N LEU A 18 -2.98 6.17 -4.66
CA LEU A 18 -4.09 6.92 -5.28
C LEU A 18 -4.21 8.37 -4.78
N GLY A 19 -3.22 8.83 -3.99
CA GLY A 19 -3.09 10.23 -3.62
C GLY A 19 -2.76 11.10 -4.85
N GLN A 20 -2.63 12.41 -4.64
CA GLN A 20 -2.03 13.30 -5.63
C GLN A 20 -0.65 12.74 -6.03
N PRO A 21 -0.36 12.61 -7.33
CA PRO A 21 0.90 12.07 -7.80
C PRO A 21 2.05 12.99 -7.40
N ILE A 22 3.25 12.43 -7.28
CA ILE A 22 4.45 13.23 -7.14
C ILE A 22 4.62 14.07 -8.41
N VAL A 23 4.64 15.39 -8.26
CA VAL A 23 4.88 16.32 -9.36
C VAL A 23 6.33 16.78 -9.29
N ALA A 24 7.11 16.37 -10.27
CA ALA A 24 8.54 16.63 -10.31
C ALA A 24 9.02 16.79 -11.75
N PHE A 25 10.08 17.58 -11.94
CA PHE A 25 10.74 17.72 -13.23
C PHE A 25 12.23 18.00 -13.02
N LYS A 26 13.03 17.77 -14.06
CA LYS A 26 14.47 18.02 -14.05
C LYS A 26 14.80 19.14 -15.02
N ASP A 27 15.59 20.12 -14.57
CA ASP A 27 16.16 21.18 -15.43
C ASP A 27 17.68 21.23 -15.19
N GLY A 28 18.46 20.94 -16.23
CA GLY A 28 19.89 20.70 -16.11
C GLY A 28 20.20 19.57 -15.11
N GLU A 29 21.00 19.88 -14.09
CA GLU A 29 21.32 18.96 -12.99
C GLU A 29 20.34 19.04 -11.81
N GLN A 30 19.45 20.03 -11.79
CA GLN A 30 18.55 20.27 -10.67
C GLN A 30 17.27 19.45 -10.80
N GLN A 31 16.93 18.73 -9.75
CA GLN A 31 15.66 18.05 -9.58
C GLN A 31 14.71 18.96 -8.81
N PHE A 32 13.57 19.27 -9.39
CA PHE A 32 12.49 20.07 -8.78
C PHE A 32 11.33 19.16 -8.37
N ILE A 33 10.73 19.45 -7.22
CA ILE A 33 9.58 18.71 -6.67
C ILE A 33 8.59 19.72 -6.09
N ALA A 34 7.31 19.56 -6.44
CA ALA A 34 6.24 20.35 -5.86
C ALA A 34 5.79 19.75 -4.53
N VAL A 35 5.77 20.59 -3.48
CA VAL A 35 5.15 20.29 -2.19
C VAL A 35 3.99 21.24 -2.01
N LYS A 36 2.77 20.78 -2.30
CA LYS A 36 1.56 21.61 -2.38
C LYS A 36 1.77 22.81 -3.31
N ASN A 37 1.86 24.02 -2.76
CA ASN A 37 2.04 25.28 -3.48
C ASN A 37 3.49 25.78 -3.47
N ARG A 38 4.44 24.97 -2.98
CA ARG A 38 5.87 25.30 -2.93
C ARG A 38 6.63 24.45 -3.93
N LEU A 39 7.68 25.01 -4.51
CA LEU A 39 8.64 24.30 -5.32
C LEU A 39 9.96 24.21 -4.55
N VAL A 40 10.47 23.00 -4.36
CA VAL A 40 11.77 22.75 -3.74
C VAL A 40 12.67 22.02 -4.72
N TRP A 41 13.99 22.23 -4.62
CA TRP A 41 14.93 21.67 -5.57
C TRP A 41 16.28 21.34 -4.95
N SER A 42 16.99 20.43 -5.61
CA SER A 42 18.36 20.05 -5.28
C SER A 42 19.02 19.39 -6.49
N ASP A 43 20.33 19.57 -6.63
CA ASP A 43 21.17 18.84 -7.60
C ASP A 43 21.58 17.44 -7.09
N ARG A 44 21.27 17.12 -5.83
CA ARG A 44 21.66 15.86 -5.18
C ARG A 44 20.59 14.78 -5.21
N TRP A 45 19.35 15.13 -5.55
CA TRP A 45 18.26 14.16 -5.54
C TRP A 45 18.26 13.33 -6.82
N LYS A 46 18.59 12.04 -6.70
CA LYS A 46 18.56 11.08 -7.81
C LYS A 46 17.34 10.18 -7.75
N THR A 47 16.82 9.97 -6.55
CA THR A 47 15.67 9.14 -6.23
C THR A 47 14.74 9.85 -5.26
N PHE A 48 13.48 9.45 -5.19
CA PHE A 48 12.54 10.07 -4.24
C PHE A 48 12.96 9.92 -2.77
N PRO A 49 13.58 8.80 -2.32
CA PRO A 49 14.19 8.69 -1.00
C PRO A 49 15.23 9.78 -0.66
N ASP A 50 16.00 10.27 -1.65
CA ASP A 50 16.96 11.36 -1.43
C ASP A 50 16.22 12.65 -1.02
N PHE A 51 15.13 12.95 -1.73
CA PHE A 51 14.25 14.06 -1.39
C PHE A 51 13.65 13.88 0.02
N LEU A 52 13.11 12.70 0.34
CA LEU A 52 12.50 12.44 1.65
C LEU A 52 13.49 12.68 2.81
N SER A 53 14.74 12.23 2.63
CA SER A 53 15.81 12.42 3.62
C SER A 53 16.13 13.90 3.88
N ASP A 54 16.02 14.75 2.86
CA ASP A 54 16.21 16.20 3.00
C ASP A 54 14.95 16.92 3.46
N TYR A 55 13.79 16.51 2.97
CA TYR A 55 12.49 17.11 3.29
C TYR A 55 12.19 17.05 4.79
N ILE A 56 12.44 15.91 5.45
CA ILE A 56 12.25 15.81 6.90
C ILE A 56 13.12 16.80 7.70
N LYS A 57 14.32 17.15 7.21
CA LYS A 57 15.19 18.17 7.82
C LYS A 57 14.69 19.60 7.58
N GLN A 58 13.86 19.80 6.56
CA GLN A 58 13.18 21.08 6.32
C GLN A 58 11.96 21.22 7.23
N VAL A 59 11.22 20.13 7.45
CA VAL A 59 10.05 20.10 8.34
C VAL A 59 10.46 20.31 9.81
N PHE A 60 11.52 19.65 10.26
CA PHE A 60 12.05 19.82 11.61
C PHE A 60 13.24 20.79 11.60
N PRO A 61 13.13 21.99 12.18
CA PRO A 61 14.17 23.02 12.08
C PRO A 61 15.53 22.52 12.58
N GLY A 62 16.60 22.84 11.85
CA GLY A 62 17.96 22.40 12.18
C GLY A 62 18.44 22.80 13.58
N ALA A 63 17.92 23.88 14.16
CA ALA A 63 18.21 24.27 15.55
C ALA A 63 17.70 23.22 16.56
N TRP A 64 16.45 22.77 16.41
CA TRP A 64 15.88 21.71 17.25
C TRP A 64 16.64 20.40 17.09
N GLY A 65 16.99 20.03 15.85
CA GLY A 65 17.79 18.84 15.59
C GLY A 65 19.14 18.89 16.31
N LYS A 66 19.86 20.03 16.26
CA LYS A 66 21.14 20.22 16.95
C LYS A 66 21.02 20.09 18.46
N GLU A 67 19.97 20.65 19.06
CA GLU A 67 19.69 20.52 20.50
C GLU A 67 19.48 19.05 20.88
N GLU A 68 18.69 18.31 20.10
CA GLU A 68 18.49 16.88 20.34
C GLU A 68 19.78 16.05 20.14
N PHE A 69 20.63 16.36 19.15
CA PHE A 69 21.90 15.66 18.96
C PHE A 69 22.87 15.84 20.14
N ALA A 70 22.80 16.97 20.83
CA ALA A 70 23.66 17.26 21.99
C ALA A 70 23.32 16.37 23.20
N LYS A 71 22.12 15.79 23.27
CA LYS A 71 21.70 14.90 24.36
C LYS A 71 22.38 13.53 24.27
N PRO A 72 22.57 12.82 25.41
CA PRO A 72 22.91 11.40 25.42
C PRO A 72 21.91 10.58 24.60
N PHE A 73 22.37 9.53 23.91
CA PHE A 73 21.53 8.75 22.98
C PHE A 73 20.16 8.32 23.57
N PRO A 74 20.05 7.78 24.80
CA PRO A 74 18.76 7.38 25.38
C PRO A 74 17.79 8.53 25.63
N GLU A 75 18.29 9.77 25.74
CA GLU A 75 17.50 10.98 26.01
C GLU A 75 17.12 11.73 24.73
N ARG A 76 17.67 11.33 23.58
CA ARG A 76 17.35 11.94 22.29
C ARG A 76 15.92 11.64 21.88
N HIS A 77 15.29 12.59 21.22
CA HIS A 77 14.00 12.37 20.57
C HIS A 77 14.04 11.14 19.63
N PRO A 78 12.99 10.30 19.58
CA PRO A 78 12.97 9.09 18.72
C PRO A 78 13.34 9.35 17.26
N ILE A 79 12.86 10.44 16.65
CA ILE A 79 13.23 10.85 15.28
C ILE A 79 14.75 10.94 15.10
N ILE A 80 15.47 11.46 16.09
CA ILE A 80 16.92 11.64 16.03
C ILE A 80 17.66 10.32 16.26
N GLN A 81 17.11 9.43 17.09
CA GLN A 81 17.61 8.06 17.20
C GLN A 81 17.46 7.32 15.86
N TRP A 82 16.32 7.46 15.19
CA TRP A 82 16.08 6.88 13.87
C TRP A 82 16.96 7.49 12.79
N TYR A 83 17.20 8.80 12.80
CA TYR A 83 18.14 9.43 11.90
C TYR A 83 19.55 8.85 12.04
N GLN A 84 20.01 8.61 13.28
CA GLN A 84 21.30 7.99 13.52
C GLN A 84 21.34 6.56 12.96
N ALA A 85 20.29 5.76 13.19
CA ALA A 85 20.19 4.41 12.63
C ALA A 85 20.17 4.44 11.09
N TYR A 86 19.42 5.38 10.49
CA TYR A 86 19.37 5.59 9.05
C TYR A 86 20.73 6.02 8.47
N CYS A 87 21.50 6.87 9.17
CA CYS A 87 22.87 7.20 8.77
C CYS A 87 23.79 5.97 8.75
N LEU A 88 23.66 5.07 9.73
CA LEU A 88 24.44 3.82 9.77
C LEU A 88 24.03 2.89 8.62
N TYR A 89 22.73 2.76 8.38
CA TYR A 89 22.18 2.04 7.22
C TYR A 89 22.75 2.60 5.91
N GLN A 90 22.74 3.92 5.70
CA GLN A 90 23.29 4.53 4.49
C GLN A 90 24.78 4.19 4.29
N ARG A 91 25.59 4.23 5.36
CA ARG A 91 27.02 3.84 5.28
C ARG A 91 27.22 2.37 4.91
N GLN A 92 26.27 1.50 5.28
CA GLN A 92 26.32 0.08 4.94
C GLN A 92 26.02 -0.16 3.46
N PHE A 93 25.03 0.52 2.88
CA PHE A 93 24.54 0.23 1.52
C PHE A 93 25.10 1.17 0.43
N ILE A 94 25.37 2.44 0.75
CA ILE A 94 25.91 3.42 -0.21
C ILE A 94 27.43 3.32 -0.22
N LYS A 95 27.99 2.63 -1.24
CA LYS A 95 29.44 2.43 -1.40
C LYS A 95 30.13 3.59 -2.10
N THR A 96 29.47 4.18 -3.10
CA THR A 96 29.96 5.33 -3.85
C THR A 96 29.06 6.53 -3.60
N PRO A 97 29.53 7.59 -2.93
CA PRO A 97 28.74 8.79 -2.71
C PRO A 97 28.23 9.38 -4.02
N GLY A 98 26.94 9.71 -4.04
CA GLY A 98 26.30 10.28 -5.21
C GLY A 98 25.91 9.25 -6.27
N GLU A 99 26.17 7.95 -6.13
CA GLU A 99 25.59 6.94 -7.02
C GLU A 99 24.29 6.38 -6.42
N ILE A 100 23.39 5.89 -7.29
CA ILE A 100 22.18 5.19 -6.84
C ILE A 100 22.61 3.85 -6.27
N ALA A 101 22.22 3.59 -5.02
CA ALA A 101 22.45 2.32 -4.33
C ALA A 101 21.13 1.61 -4.04
N SER A 102 21.17 0.29 -3.94
CA SER A 102 20.03 -0.53 -3.54
C SER A 102 20.22 -1.03 -2.10
N GLY A 103 19.15 -1.08 -1.34
CA GLY A 103 19.12 -1.66 0.00
C GLY A 103 17.70 -2.06 0.37
N HIS A 104 17.57 -3.03 1.27
CA HIS A 104 16.27 -3.43 1.79
C HIS A 104 15.71 -2.33 2.69
N VAL A 105 14.40 -2.13 2.67
CA VAL A 105 13.73 -1.31 3.69
C VAL A 105 13.88 -2.05 5.02
N THR A 106 14.50 -1.41 6.02
CA THR A 106 14.56 -1.90 7.41
C THR A 106 13.60 -1.11 8.30
N GLY A 107 13.45 -1.50 9.57
CA GLY A 107 12.70 -0.72 10.57
C GLY A 107 13.19 0.73 10.68
N ALA A 108 14.49 0.99 10.57
CA ALA A 108 15.07 2.33 10.56
C ALA A 108 14.64 3.14 9.34
N VAL A 109 14.67 2.53 8.15
CA VAL A 109 14.21 3.16 6.90
C VAL A 109 12.72 3.46 6.99
N PHE A 110 11.91 2.49 7.45
CA PHE A 110 10.48 2.68 7.67
C PHE A 110 10.20 3.84 8.63
N CYS A 111 10.83 3.85 9.81
CA CYS A 111 10.57 4.87 10.81
C CYS A 111 11.02 6.26 10.35
N TYR A 112 12.18 6.39 9.73
CA TYR A 112 12.72 7.68 9.33
C TYR A 112 12.14 8.18 8.01
N LEU A 113 12.27 7.42 6.92
CA LEU A 113 11.72 7.81 5.62
C LEU A 113 10.20 7.65 5.54
N GLY A 114 9.60 6.72 6.27
CA GLY A 114 8.13 6.62 6.38
C GLY A 114 7.52 7.82 7.08
N LEU A 115 8.15 8.32 8.14
CA LEU A 115 7.75 9.60 8.75
C LEU A 115 7.87 10.74 7.73
N ALA A 116 9.01 10.85 7.03
CA ALA A 116 9.21 11.86 6.00
C ALA A 116 8.14 11.79 4.90
N TYR A 117 7.82 10.58 4.43
CA TYR A 117 6.85 10.38 3.37
C TYR A 117 5.43 10.70 3.82
N ASN A 118 5.02 10.29 5.03
CA ASN A 118 3.71 10.65 5.56
C ASN A 118 3.57 12.16 5.79
N LEU A 119 4.64 12.85 6.20
CA LEU A 119 4.68 14.31 6.27
C LEU A 119 4.53 14.96 4.88
N TYR A 120 5.19 14.41 3.87
CA TYR A 120 5.07 14.88 2.48
C TYR A 120 3.65 14.66 1.96
N LEU A 121 3.08 13.47 2.16
CA LEU A 121 1.71 13.14 1.75
C LEU A 121 0.71 14.10 2.38
N MET A 122 0.82 14.36 3.69
CA MET A 122 -0.04 15.32 4.39
C MET A 122 0.09 16.74 3.82
N GLU A 123 1.31 17.27 3.69
CA GLU A 123 1.49 18.62 3.16
C GLU A 123 0.98 18.72 1.72
N HIS A 124 1.35 17.76 0.87
CA HIS A 124 1.08 17.79 -0.56
C HIS A 124 -0.40 17.56 -0.91
N ASN A 125 -1.12 16.73 -0.14
CA ASN A 125 -2.52 16.39 -0.43
C ASN A 125 -3.54 17.20 0.34
N VAL A 126 -3.18 17.70 1.53
CA VAL A 126 -4.13 18.28 2.48
C VAL A 126 -3.53 19.56 3.05
N GLU A 127 -2.93 19.48 4.23
CA GLU A 127 -2.22 20.53 4.93
C GLU A 127 -1.36 19.88 6.02
N LEU A 128 -0.18 20.43 6.25
CA LEU A 128 0.67 20.06 7.38
C LEU A 128 0.56 21.11 8.48
N GLN A 129 -0.37 20.89 9.40
CA GLN A 129 -0.65 21.84 10.49
C GLN A 129 0.54 21.97 11.45
N ALA A 130 0.84 23.20 11.87
CA ALA A 130 1.93 23.49 12.81
C ALA A 130 1.79 22.71 14.13
N ARG A 131 0.56 22.41 14.57
CA ARG A 131 0.29 21.60 15.77
C ARG A 131 0.76 20.16 15.61
N MET A 132 0.58 19.54 14.44
CA MET A 132 1.10 18.20 14.17
C MET A 132 2.62 18.18 14.34
N ILE A 133 3.32 19.17 13.79
CA ILE A 133 4.78 19.29 13.94
C ILE A 133 5.18 19.52 15.40
N ALA A 134 4.44 20.36 16.14
CA ALA A 134 4.69 20.57 17.56
C ALA A 134 4.55 19.27 18.37
N ARG A 135 3.50 18.47 18.10
CA ARG A 135 3.27 17.17 18.75
C ARG A 135 4.34 16.13 18.38
N LEU A 136 4.84 16.16 17.14
CA LEU A 136 5.92 15.27 16.69
C LEU A 136 7.28 15.61 17.28
N LYS A 137 7.48 16.85 17.75
CA LYS A 137 8.70 17.26 18.45
C LYS A 137 8.67 16.98 19.96
N ASP A 138 7.48 16.82 20.52
CA ASP A 138 7.27 16.56 21.94
C ASP A 138 7.24 15.06 22.21
N PRO A 139 8.24 14.49 22.94
CA PRO A 139 8.27 13.06 23.25
C PRO A 139 6.97 12.52 23.86
N ALA A 140 6.27 13.31 24.69
CA ALA A 140 5.04 12.86 25.35
C ALA A 140 3.86 12.70 24.39
N ASN A 141 3.88 13.42 23.26
CA ASN A 141 2.84 13.39 22.24
C ASN A 141 3.24 12.66 20.96
N PHE A 142 4.55 12.42 20.79
CA PHE A 142 5.14 11.85 19.59
C PHE A 142 4.47 10.57 19.12
N GLN A 143 4.32 9.58 20.01
CA GLN A 143 3.73 8.29 19.65
C GLN A 143 2.34 8.41 18.99
N GLY A 144 1.48 9.26 19.54
CA GLY A 144 0.12 9.45 19.01
C GLY A 144 0.15 10.11 17.65
N ALA A 145 0.89 11.22 17.54
CA ALA A 145 1.04 11.97 16.30
C ALA A 145 1.71 11.14 15.18
N PHE A 146 2.71 10.32 15.53
CA PHE A 146 3.36 9.40 14.59
C PHE A 146 2.38 8.38 14.02
N TYR A 147 1.57 7.73 14.86
CA TYR A 147 0.60 6.74 14.39
C TYR A 147 -0.55 7.38 13.59
N GLU A 148 -1.02 8.55 14.01
CA GLU A 148 -1.99 9.34 13.24
C GLU A 148 -1.48 9.65 11.83
N LEU A 149 -0.20 10.03 11.69
CA LEU A 149 0.42 10.25 10.38
C LEU A 149 0.49 8.99 9.52
N VAL A 150 0.79 7.82 10.11
CA VAL A 150 0.79 6.55 9.37
C VAL A 150 -0.60 6.24 8.84
N VAL A 151 -1.64 6.38 9.67
CA VAL A 151 -3.03 6.17 9.26
C VAL A 151 -3.45 7.16 8.17
N ALA A 152 -3.13 8.45 8.36
CA ALA A 152 -3.45 9.49 7.38
C ALA A 152 -2.75 9.25 6.03
N GLY A 153 -1.47 8.91 6.04
CA GLY A 153 -0.70 8.55 4.84
C GLY A 153 -1.27 7.34 4.11
N SER A 154 -1.63 6.28 4.84
CA SER A 154 -2.29 5.11 4.25
C SER A 154 -3.65 5.45 3.64
N LEU A 155 -4.46 6.30 4.28
CA LEU A 155 -5.75 6.74 3.72
C LEU A 155 -5.57 7.59 2.45
N ILE A 156 -4.61 8.52 2.43
CA ILE A 156 -4.28 9.29 1.22
C ILE A 156 -3.88 8.34 0.08
N ARG A 157 -3.02 7.36 0.35
CA ARG A 157 -2.59 6.36 -0.63
C ARG A 157 -3.73 5.42 -1.07
N ALA A 158 -4.74 5.20 -0.23
CA ALA A 158 -5.97 4.48 -0.59
C ALA A 158 -7.00 5.34 -1.35
N GLY A 159 -6.66 6.59 -1.69
CA GLY A 159 -7.48 7.47 -2.51
C GLY A 159 -8.53 8.26 -1.73
N TYR A 160 -8.27 8.50 -0.45
CA TYR A 160 -9.11 9.36 0.38
C TYR A 160 -8.59 10.80 0.38
N GLU A 161 -9.52 11.74 0.37
CA GLU A 161 -9.28 13.12 0.77
C GLU A 161 -9.51 13.23 2.28
N LEU A 162 -8.60 13.89 3.00
CA LEU A 162 -8.76 14.08 4.45
C LEU A 162 -9.26 15.49 4.74
N VAL A 163 -10.22 15.58 5.64
CA VAL A 163 -10.72 16.85 6.18
C VAL A 163 -10.32 16.91 7.64
N LEU A 164 -9.41 17.82 7.96
CA LEU A 164 -8.94 18.04 9.32
C LEU A 164 -10.05 18.74 10.11
N GLU A 165 -10.30 18.28 11.33
CA GLU A 165 -11.29 18.91 12.21
C GLU A 165 -10.81 20.28 12.70
N ASP A 166 -11.74 21.18 13.05
CA ASP A 166 -11.41 22.48 13.61
C ASP A 166 -10.82 22.32 15.02
N GLU A 167 -9.50 22.45 15.08
CA GLU A 167 -8.71 22.26 16.28
C GLU A 167 -8.93 23.34 17.37
N ALA A 168 -9.63 24.44 17.07
CA ALA A 168 -9.98 25.48 18.02
C ALA A 168 -11.19 25.12 18.89
N ASP A 169 -12.02 24.16 18.46
CA ASP A 169 -13.19 23.73 19.21
C ASP A 169 -12.82 22.76 20.34
N ARG A 170 -12.76 23.29 21.56
CA ARG A 170 -12.59 22.49 22.79
C ARG A 170 -13.92 22.07 23.42
N GLN A 171 -15.06 22.51 22.88
CA GLN A 171 -16.38 22.32 23.47
C GLN A 171 -16.97 20.95 23.12
N SER A 172 -16.50 20.30 22.06
CA SER A 172 -16.98 18.97 21.68
C SER A 172 -15.85 17.97 21.40
N LYS A 173 -16.15 16.68 21.64
CA LYS A 173 -15.20 15.57 21.44
C LYS A 173 -15.28 15.11 19.99
N HIS A 174 -14.34 15.57 19.18
CA HIS A 174 -14.27 15.20 17.76
C HIS A 174 -13.40 13.97 17.51
N CYS A 175 -13.64 13.30 16.39
CA CYS A 175 -12.70 12.37 15.78
C CYS A 175 -11.42 13.11 15.34
N GLU A 176 -10.32 12.40 15.07
CA GLU A 176 -9.05 13.06 14.74
C GLU A 176 -9.12 13.80 13.39
N PHE A 177 -9.81 13.19 12.42
CA PHE A 177 -10.14 13.80 11.12
C PHE A 177 -11.25 12.99 10.43
N ALA A 178 -11.79 13.53 9.34
CA ALA A 178 -12.68 12.79 8.44
C ALA A 178 -11.92 12.36 7.17
N ALA A 179 -12.32 11.23 6.59
CA ALA A 179 -11.80 10.73 5.33
C ALA A 179 -12.94 10.57 4.31
N ILE A 180 -12.76 11.10 3.11
CA ILE A 180 -13.74 11.06 2.02
C ILE A 180 -13.16 10.27 0.87
N LYS A 181 -13.79 9.16 0.50
CA LYS A 181 -13.35 8.34 -0.64
C LYS A 181 -13.58 9.12 -1.93
N LYS A 182 -12.53 9.47 -2.68
CA LYS A 182 -12.64 10.32 -3.87
C LYS A 182 -13.55 9.74 -4.96
N SER A 183 -13.58 8.41 -5.12
CA SER A 183 -14.36 7.74 -6.17
C SER A 183 -15.86 7.70 -5.89
N THR A 184 -16.28 7.69 -4.63
CA THR A 184 -17.69 7.52 -4.23
C THR A 184 -18.27 8.71 -3.48
N GLY A 185 -17.42 9.63 -3.00
CA GLY A 185 -17.81 10.72 -2.09
C GLY A 185 -18.17 10.24 -0.67
N LYS A 186 -18.00 8.95 -0.37
CA LYS A 186 -18.38 8.39 0.93
C LYS A 186 -17.49 8.94 2.03
N ARG A 187 -18.11 9.50 3.08
CA ARG A 187 -17.43 10.09 4.24
C ARG A 187 -17.34 9.10 5.39
N TYR A 188 -16.20 9.13 6.06
CA TYR A 188 -15.88 8.35 7.25
C TYR A 188 -15.33 9.25 8.34
N SER A 189 -15.64 8.93 9.60
CA SER A 189 -14.94 9.51 10.76
C SER A 189 -13.79 8.60 11.17
N VAL A 190 -12.60 9.19 11.39
CA VAL A 190 -11.37 8.45 11.67
C VAL A 190 -10.92 8.62 13.12
N GLU A 191 -10.63 7.51 13.78
CA GLU A 191 -9.96 7.50 15.08
C GLU A 191 -8.71 6.63 15.01
N ALA A 192 -7.55 7.16 15.41
CA ALA A 192 -6.30 6.42 15.47
C ALA A 192 -5.73 6.42 16.89
N LYS A 193 -5.40 5.23 17.42
CA LYS A 193 -4.76 5.07 18.74
C LYS A 193 -3.71 3.98 18.74
N MET A 194 -2.51 4.33 19.19
CA MET A 194 -1.45 3.36 19.48
C MET A 194 -1.33 3.12 20.98
N ARG A 195 -1.17 1.86 21.39
CA ARG A 195 -0.89 1.51 22.80
C ARG A 195 0.43 2.13 23.25
N ALA A 196 0.39 2.85 24.37
CA ALA A 196 1.57 3.39 25.02
C ALA A 196 2.32 2.30 25.80
N VAL A 197 3.63 2.20 25.57
CA VAL A 197 4.54 1.25 26.22
C VAL A 197 5.70 2.02 26.83
N ALA A 198 5.96 1.83 28.12
CA ALA A 198 7.03 2.55 28.81
C ALA A 198 8.39 2.29 28.14
N GLY A 199 9.17 3.35 27.94
CA GLY A 199 10.49 3.30 27.29
C GLY A 199 10.45 3.31 25.76
N MET A 200 9.27 3.41 25.13
CA MET A 200 9.14 3.43 23.68
C MET A 200 8.50 4.71 23.18
N LEU A 201 9.00 5.23 22.05
CA LEU A 201 8.41 6.36 21.33
C LEU A 201 8.14 7.59 22.23
N GLY A 202 9.05 7.85 23.18
CA GLY A 202 8.96 8.99 24.10
C GLY A 202 8.11 8.75 25.35
N ARG A 203 7.52 7.56 25.52
CA ARG A 203 6.75 7.18 26.71
C ARG A 203 7.65 6.81 27.88
N THR A 204 7.20 7.19 29.07
CA THR A 204 7.85 6.89 30.35
C THR A 204 7.03 5.87 31.14
N THR A 205 7.44 5.53 32.36
CA THR A 205 6.65 4.73 33.29
C THR A 205 5.39 5.46 33.82
N HIS A 206 5.32 6.78 33.69
CA HIS A 206 4.17 7.57 34.14
C HIS A 206 3.00 7.52 33.15
N ASP A 207 3.30 7.43 31.86
CA ASP A 207 2.33 7.55 30.77
C ASP A 207 2.37 6.35 29.79
N GLY A 208 3.25 5.38 30.01
CA GLY A 208 3.35 4.12 29.30
C GLY A 208 2.93 2.91 30.14
N GLY A 209 2.29 1.93 29.51
CA GLY A 209 1.94 0.65 30.14
C GLY A 209 3.08 -0.37 30.09
N SER A 210 2.89 -1.50 30.80
CA SER A 210 3.76 -2.68 30.68
C SER A 210 3.67 -3.32 29.30
N ASP A 211 4.79 -3.85 28.82
CA ASP A 211 4.85 -4.56 27.53
C ASP A 211 4.24 -5.97 27.60
N GLU A 212 4.04 -6.53 28.79
CA GLU A 212 3.55 -7.91 29.01
C GLU A 212 2.07 -8.11 28.64
N LYS A 213 1.28 -7.03 28.55
CA LYS A 213 -0.17 -7.07 28.30
C LYS A 213 -0.54 -6.30 27.02
N PRO A 214 -0.20 -6.83 25.83
CA PRO A 214 -0.36 -6.12 24.56
C PRO A 214 -1.80 -5.74 24.23
N LEU A 215 -2.78 -6.52 24.70
CA LEU A 215 -4.19 -6.29 24.39
C LEU A 215 -4.94 -5.43 25.43
N GLY A 216 -4.26 -5.00 26.51
CA GLY A 216 -4.90 -4.33 27.65
C GLY A 216 -5.59 -3.00 27.30
N ARG A 217 -5.21 -2.36 26.18
CA ARG A 217 -5.80 -1.10 25.71
C ARG A 217 -6.72 -1.25 24.49
N LEU A 218 -6.82 -2.45 23.90
CA LEU A 218 -7.63 -2.69 22.69
C LEU A 218 -9.10 -2.31 22.89
N ILE A 219 -9.77 -2.93 23.86
CA ILE A 219 -11.19 -2.65 24.16
C ILE A 219 -11.40 -1.24 24.72
N PRO A 220 -10.58 -0.73 25.66
CA PRO A 220 -10.70 0.66 26.11
C PRO A 220 -10.61 1.70 24.98
N HIS A 221 -9.67 1.55 24.05
CA HIS A 221 -9.53 2.46 22.90
C HIS A 221 -10.73 2.36 21.97
N LEU A 222 -11.20 1.14 21.66
CA LEU A 222 -12.42 0.95 20.86
C LEU A 222 -13.63 1.64 21.50
N CYS A 223 -13.86 1.42 22.80
CA CYS A 223 -14.97 2.07 23.51
C CYS A 223 -14.84 3.60 23.52
N ALA A 224 -13.63 4.14 23.65
CA ALA A 224 -13.40 5.58 23.59
C ALA A 224 -13.73 6.14 22.20
N ALA A 225 -13.35 5.44 21.13
CA ALA A 225 -13.67 5.79 19.75
C ALA A 225 -15.18 5.78 19.50
N LEU A 226 -15.88 4.72 19.91
CA LEU A 226 -17.33 4.55 19.68
C LEU A 226 -18.18 5.56 20.44
N ARG A 227 -17.72 6.06 21.59
CA ARG A 227 -18.42 7.11 22.36
C ARG A 227 -18.39 8.49 21.69
N LYS A 228 -17.51 8.71 20.70
CA LYS A 228 -17.48 9.98 19.97
C LYS A 228 -18.71 10.06 19.04
N PRO A 229 -19.47 11.17 19.08
CA PRO A 229 -20.58 11.37 18.18
C PRO A 229 -20.03 11.39 16.74
N SER A 230 -20.73 10.72 15.83
CA SER A 230 -20.39 10.72 14.41
C SER A 230 -21.64 10.36 13.61
N GLU A 231 -21.92 11.15 12.59
CA GLU A 231 -22.97 10.89 11.59
C GLU A 231 -22.46 10.02 10.43
N ALA A 232 -21.13 9.79 10.37
CA ALA A 232 -20.47 9.01 9.33
C ALA A 232 -20.15 7.59 9.82
N GLU A 233 -19.85 6.69 8.88
CA GLU A 233 -19.28 5.38 9.20
C GLU A 233 -17.92 5.55 9.88
N ARG A 234 -17.61 4.69 10.86
CA ARG A 234 -16.40 4.80 11.69
C ARG A 234 -15.29 3.92 11.14
N LEU A 235 -14.13 4.53 10.91
CA LEU A 235 -12.85 3.85 10.73
C LEU A 235 -12.06 4.01 12.02
N VAL A 236 -11.82 2.90 12.72
CA VAL A 236 -11.10 2.90 14.00
C VAL A 236 -9.81 2.12 13.82
N PHE A 237 -8.68 2.75 14.11
CA PHE A 237 -7.34 2.16 13.97
C PHE A 237 -6.74 2.01 15.36
N ILE A 238 -6.43 0.78 15.76
CA ILE A 238 -5.84 0.49 17.07
C ILE A 238 -4.56 -0.31 16.89
N ASP A 239 -3.44 0.36 17.12
CA ASP A 239 -2.15 -0.31 17.16
C ASP A 239 -1.90 -0.90 18.55
N ILE A 240 -1.71 -2.21 18.61
CA ILE A 240 -1.45 -2.92 19.86
C ILE A 240 -0.01 -2.74 20.33
N ASN A 241 0.89 -2.21 19.50
CA ASN A 241 2.31 -1.95 19.76
C ASN A 241 2.92 -3.08 20.59
N ALA A 242 2.88 -4.31 20.08
CA ALA A 242 3.32 -5.51 20.78
C ALA A 242 4.64 -6.01 20.20
N PRO A 243 5.49 -6.68 21.00
CA PRO A 243 6.58 -7.48 20.46
C PRO A 243 6.05 -8.48 19.43
N MET A 244 6.82 -8.74 18.39
CA MET A 244 6.49 -9.75 17.38
C MET A 244 7.72 -10.58 17.05
N ASP A 245 7.47 -11.81 16.60
CA ASP A 245 8.47 -12.54 15.83
C ASP A 245 8.83 -11.71 14.58
N LYS A 246 10.08 -11.79 14.14
CA LYS A 246 10.55 -11.10 12.94
C LYS A 246 10.17 -11.86 11.67
N ASN A 247 9.93 -13.17 11.78
CA ASN A 247 9.64 -14.07 10.65
C ASN A 247 8.14 -14.34 10.52
N ILE A 248 7.33 -13.28 10.58
CA ILE A 248 5.88 -13.39 10.39
C ILE A 248 5.55 -13.63 8.93
N SER A 249 4.53 -14.44 8.68
CA SER A 249 4.00 -14.70 7.35
C SER A 249 2.48 -14.90 7.41
N GLU A 250 1.83 -15.08 6.26
CA GLU A 250 0.41 -15.45 6.24
C GLU A 250 0.15 -16.81 6.90
N ASP A 251 1.09 -17.75 6.76
CA ASP A 251 1.01 -19.08 7.39
C ASP A 251 1.40 -19.06 8.88
N ASN A 252 2.17 -18.05 9.30
CA ASN A 252 2.65 -17.87 10.66
C ASN A 252 2.19 -16.51 11.23
N ARG A 253 0.87 -16.32 11.32
CA ARG A 253 0.29 -15.10 11.87
C ARG A 253 0.60 -14.96 13.37
N PRO A 254 0.95 -13.76 13.87
CA PRO A 254 1.24 -13.57 15.28
C PRO A 254 0.06 -13.92 16.19
N GLU A 255 0.28 -14.70 17.25
CA GLU A 255 -0.77 -15.09 18.20
C GLU A 255 -1.43 -13.88 18.87
N CYS A 256 -0.71 -12.76 19.03
CA CYS A 256 -1.29 -11.53 19.57
C CYS A 256 -2.42 -10.97 18.69
N MET A 257 -2.34 -11.13 17.36
CA MET A 257 -3.38 -10.71 16.43
C MET A 257 -4.59 -11.64 16.52
N THR A 258 -4.36 -12.96 16.56
CA THR A 258 -5.42 -13.95 16.77
C THR A 258 -6.15 -13.73 18.09
N ALA A 259 -5.40 -13.48 19.17
CA ALA A 259 -5.95 -13.17 20.48
C ALA A 259 -6.72 -11.83 20.50
N ALA A 260 -6.29 -10.82 19.73
CA ALA A 260 -7.01 -9.57 19.57
C ALA A 260 -8.40 -9.80 18.97
N ILE A 261 -8.49 -10.55 17.86
CA ILE A 261 -9.76 -10.88 17.20
C ILE A 261 -10.68 -11.68 18.13
N ARG A 262 -10.18 -12.74 18.78
CA ARG A 262 -10.98 -13.50 19.77
C ARG A 262 -11.50 -12.62 20.91
N SER A 263 -10.69 -11.66 21.37
CA SER A 263 -11.10 -10.72 22.42
C SER A 263 -12.21 -9.78 21.95
N LEU A 264 -12.14 -9.30 20.70
CA LEU A 264 -13.15 -8.46 20.08
C LEU A 264 -14.47 -9.20 19.88
N GLU A 265 -14.45 -10.43 19.34
CA GLU A 265 -15.64 -11.27 19.18
C GLU A 265 -16.34 -11.53 20.52
N ARG A 266 -15.56 -11.85 21.56
CA ARG A 266 -16.11 -12.03 22.91
C ARG A 266 -16.70 -10.74 23.46
N PHE A 267 -16.06 -9.60 23.21
CA PHE A 267 -16.54 -8.31 23.66
C PHE A 267 -17.84 -7.92 22.94
N GLU A 268 -17.93 -8.12 21.63
CA GLU A 268 -19.12 -7.84 20.81
C GLU A 268 -20.35 -8.63 21.27
N ARG A 269 -20.16 -9.89 21.72
CA ARG A 269 -21.26 -10.72 22.27
C ARG A 269 -21.73 -10.27 23.66
N ASN A 270 -21.02 -9.35 24.32
CA ASN A 270 -21.41 -8.85 25.63
C ASN A 270 -22.64 -7.94 25.49
N LYS A 271 -23.68 -8.18 26.30
CA LYS A 271 -24.92 -7.37 26.31
C LYS A 271 -24.69 -5.89 26.59
N ASN A 272 -23.59 -5.55 27.27
CA ASN A 272 -23.20 -4.18 27.60
C ASN A 272 -22.25 -3.56 26.57
N ALA A 273 -21.94 -4.26 25.47
CA ALA A 273 -21.12 -3.71 24.41
C ALA A 273 -21.85 -2.53 23.73
N PRO A 274 -21.12 -1.51 23.24
CA PRO A 274 -21.69 -0.45 22.42
C PRO A 274 -22.40 -1.05 21.19
N LYS A 275 -23.48 -0.40 20.74
CA LYS A 275 -24.27 -0.85 19.58
C LYS A 275 -23.83 -0.20 18.28
N GLU A 276 -22.99 0.81 18.37
CA GLU A 276 -22.40 1.50 17.24
C GLU A 276 -21.53 0.54 16.44
N SER A 277 -21.60 0.64 15.11
CA SER A 277 -20.77 -0.14 14.20
C SER A 277 -19.49 0.61 13.83
N ALA A 278 -18.41 -0.13 13.61
CA ALA A 278 -17.14 0.40 13.12
C ALA A 278 -16.36 -0.64 12.31
N TYR A 279 -15.68 -0.18 11.26
CA TYR A 279 -14.56 -0.90 10.69
C TYR A 279 -13.35 -0.67 11.59
N LEU A 280 -12.94 -1.72 12.29
CA LEU A 280 -11.80 -1.71 13.19
C LEU A 280 -10.59 -2.32 12.49
N PHE A 281 -9.48 -1.59 12.45
CA PHE A 281 -8.19 -2.06 11.97
C PHE A 281 -7.30 -2.26 13.19
N VAL A 282 -7.15 -3.51 13.62
CA VAL A 282 -6.14 -3.83 14.62
C VAL A 282 -4.81 -3.90 13.88
N THR A 283 -3.86 -3.04 14.24
CA THR A 283 -2.53 -3.05 13.67
C THR A 283 -1.49 -3.43 14.71
N ASN A 284 -0.35 -3.93 14.25
CA ASN A 284 0.87 -3.95 15.01
C ASN A 284 2.04 -3.56 14.10
N ILE A 285 2.40 -2.28 14.13
CA ILE A 285 3.50 -1.72 13.33
C ILE A 285 4.75 -1.65 14.21
N ALA A 286 5.45 -2.78 14.32
CA ALA A 286 6.56 -2.97 15.25
C ALA A 286 7.93 -2.51 14.72
N CYS A 287 7.97 -1.82 13.58
CA CYS A 287 9.21 -1.37 12.92
C CYS A 287 10.15 -0.60 13.85
N HIS A 288 9.58 0.22 14.75
CA HIS A 288 10.34 1.00 15.73
C HIS A 288 11.04 0.16 16.82
N ARG A 289 10.65 -1.11 16.98
CA ARG A 289 11.25 -2.07 17.93
C ARG A 289 12.43 -2.83 17.31
N TYR A 290 12.50 -2.87 15.98
CA TYR A 290 13.41 -3.73 15.20
C TYR A 290 14.04 -2.91 14.07
N LEU A 291 14.87 -1.92 14.42
CA LEU A 291 15.37 -0.93 13.45
C LEU A 291 16.29 -1.52 12.37
N ASP A 292 17.03 -2.58 12.69
CA ASP A 292 17.99 -3.19 11.76
C ASP A 292 17.38 -4.34 10.93
N ASP A 293 16.17 -4.77 11.26
CA ASP A 293 15.49 -5.89 10.62
C ASP A 293 14.50 -5.41 9.54
N LEU A 294 14.00 -6.34 8.72
CA LEU A 294 12.89 -6.06 7.81
C LEU A 294 11.65 -5.56 8.60
N PRO A 295 10.86 -4.62 8.05
CA PRO A 295 9.65 -4.11 8.68
C PRO A 295 8.69 -5.24 9.06
N VAL A 296 8.32 -5.27 10.34
CA VAL A 296 7.36 -6.25 10.86
C VAL A 296 6.02 -5.54 11.07
N LEU A 297 5.07 -5.81 10.19
CA LEU A 297 3.71 -5.26 10.23
C LEU A 297 2.68 -6.39 10.24
N ALA A 298 1.69 -6.29 11.12
CA ALA A 298 0.52 -7.16 11.08
C ALA A 298 -0.76 -6.31 11.12
N ILE A 299 -1.73 -6.64 10.26
CA ILE A 299 -3.01 -5.93 10.16
C ILE A 299 -4.13 -6.97 10.20
N ALA A 300 -5.12 -6.72 11.05
CA ALA A 300 -6.33 -7.53 11.11
C ALA A 300 -7.54 -6.59 11.06
N PRO A 301 -8.17 -6.38 9.88
CA PRO A 301 -9.44 -5.69 9.80
C PRO A 301 -10.52 -6.51 10.52
N PHE A 302 -11.50 -5.87 11.13
CA PHE A 302 -12.57 -6.51 11.88
C PHE A 302 -13.83 -5.62 11.85
N GLY A 303 -14.98 -6.21 11.60
CA GLY A 303 -16.25 -5.48 11.58
C GLY A 303 -16.93 -5.49 12.94
N PHE A 304 -16.71 -4.48 13.79
CA PHE A 304 -17.43 -4.41 15.08
C PHE A 304 -18.88 -3.99 14.84
N ASN A 305 -19.82 -4.84 15.26
CA ASN A 305 -21.25 -4.80 14.90
C ASN A 305 -21.49 -4.75 13.38
N ILE A 306 -20.63 -5.42 12.60
CA ILE A 306 -20.79 -5.63 11.15
C ILE A 306 -20.63 -7.14 10.91
N PRO A 307 -21.73 -7.91 10.88
CA PRO A 307 -21.69 -9.38 10.93
C PRO A 307 -21.22 -10.02 9.62
N ASP A 308 -21.16 -9.28 8.52
CA ASP A 308 -20.76 -9.75 7.19
C ASP A 308 -19.40 -9.20 6.73
N PHE A 309 -18.64 -8.57 7.63
CA PHE A 309 -17.28 -8.11 7.33
C PHE A 309 -16.21 -8.89 8.10
N ASN A 310 -15.30 -9.52 7.34
CA ASN A 310 -14.13 -10.27 7.80
C ASN A 310 -14.40 -11.22 8.98
N ARG A 311 -15.45 -12.04 8.87
CA ARG A 311 -15.81 -13.06 9.86
C ARG A 311 -15.22 -14.41 9.51
N GLN A 312 -14.89 -15.18 10.53
CA GLN A 312 -14.49 -16.57 10.35
C GLN A 312 -15.69 -17.39 9.88
N GLY A 313 -15.46 -18.26 8.90
CA GLY A 313 -16.50 -19.13 8.35
C GLY A 313 -16.11 -19.69 6.99
N ILE A 314 -16.85 -20.71 6.57
CA ILE A 314 -16.79 -21.21 5.19
C ILE A 314 -17.93 -20.52 4.44
N PHE A 315 -17.56 -19.84 3.36
CA PHE A 315 -18.50 -19.11 2.50
C PHE A 315 -18.47 -19.70 1.11
N ARG A 316 -19.60 -19.63 0.40
CA ARG A 316 -19.59 -19.80 -1.05
C ARG A 316 -18.73 -18.71 -1.68
N HIS A 317 -18.12 -18.99 -2.82
CA HIS A 317 -17.29 -18.01 -3.51
C HIS A 317 -18.08 -16.75 -3.89
N VAL A 318 -19.34 -16.91 -4.33
CA VAL A 318 -20.21 -15.77 -4.63
C VAL A 318 -20.53 -14.92 -3.40
N ASP A 319 -20.81 -15.55 -2.25
CA ASP A 319 -21.14 -14.83 -1.02
C ASP A 319 -19.92 -14.06 -0.51
N ARG A 320 -18.74 -14.68 -0.56
CA ARG A 320 -17.47 -14.03 -0.23
C ARG A 320 -17.19 -12.86 -1.17
N TYR A 321 -17.33 -13.05 -2.47
CA TYR A 321 -17.10 -11.99 -3.46
C TYR A 321 -18.03 -10.79 -3.25
N ARG A 322 -19.33 -11.04 -3.03
CA ARG A 322 -20.30 -9.98 -2.74
C ARG A 322 -19.97 -9.23 -1.45
N GLN A 323 -19.53 -9.93 -0.40
CA GLN A 323 -19.05 -9.30 0.83
C GLN A 323 -17.80 -8.45 0.58
N GLU A 324 -16.83 -8.96 -0.18
CA GLU A 324 -15.62 -8.22 -0.54
C GLU A 324 -15.94 -6.97 -1.38
N GLN A 325 -16.88 -7.04 -2.33
CA GLN A 325 -17.34 -5.86 -3.08
C GLN A 325 -18.06 -4.86 -2.17
N LYS A 326 -18.94 -5.33 -1.28
CA LYS A 326 -19.67 -4.49 -0.33
C LYS A 326 -18.73 -3.73 0.61
N HIS A 327 -17.64 -4.38 1.03
CA HIS A 327 -16.68 -3.84 1.99
C HIS A 327 -15.34 -3.43 1.37
N LYS A 328 -15.33 -3.21 0.04
CA LYS A 328 -14.14 -2.92 -0.76
C LYS A 328 -13.31 -1.77 -0.17
N ASP A 329 -13.97 -0.69 0.23
CA ASP A 329 -13.32 0.48 0.85
C ASP A 329 -12.47 0.11 2.07
N ALA A 330 -12.97 -0.79 2.94
CA ALA A 330 -12.25 -1.22 4.13
C ALA A 330 -11.10 -2.20 3.80
N LEU A 331 -11.28 -3.06 2.80
CA LEU A 331 -10.23 -3.97 2.34
C LEU A 331 -9.08 -3.22 1.66
N GLU A 332 -9.40 -2.20 0.85
CA GLU A 332 -8.39 -1.32 0.24
C GLU A 332 -7.60 -0.52 1.29
N ILE A 333 -8.26 -0.06 2.37
CA ILE A 333 -7.57 0.56 3.51
C ILE A 333 -6.62 -0.45 4.18
N ALA A 334 -7.07 -1.69 4.41
CA ALA A 334 -6.23 -2.73 5.01
C ALA A 334 -4.99 -3.01 4.15
N GLN A 335 -5.16 -3.04 2.83
CA GLN A 335 -4.05 -3.18 1.89
C GLN A 335 -3.09 -1.97 1.96
N ALA A 336 -3.61 -0.74 1.99
CA ALA A 336 -2.77 0.45 2.11
C ALA A 336 -2.00 0.56 3.45
N LEU A 337 -2.51 -0.06 4.53
CA LEU A 337 -1.78 -0.23 5.78
C LEU A 337 -0.68 -1.30 5.66
N ALA A 338 -0.97 -2.43 4.98
CA ALA A 338 0.03 -3.46 4.71
C ALA A 338 1.18 -2.91 3.86
N ASP A 339 0.85 -2.05 2.90
CA ASP A 339 1.81 -1.40 2.01
C ASP A 339 2.47 -0.16 2.62
N ALA A 340 2.30 0.11 3.92
CA ALA A 340 2.85 1.30 4.58
C ALA A 340 4.39 1.39 4.48
N ALA A 341 5.07 0.24 4.28
CA ALA A 341 6.52 0.16 4.09
C ALA A 341 6.98 0.29 2.62
N VAL A 342 6.04 0.44 1.68
CA VAL A 342 6.34 0.66 0.26
C VAL A 342 6.58 2.15 0.01
N PHE A 343 7.75 2.45 -0.55
CA PHE A 343 8.19 3.81 -0.87
C PHE A 343 8.26 4.01 -2.38
N PRO A 344 7.89 5.19 -2.90
CA PRO A 344 8.22 5.55 -4.27
C PRO A 344 9.74 5.57 -4.43
N ASN A 345 10.25 4.89 -5.46
CA ASN A 345 11.68 4.90 -5.79
C ASN A 345 12.02 6.06 -6.74
N SER A 346 11.10 6.34 -7.68
CA SER A 346 11.23 7.38 -8.69
C SER A 346 10.31 8.56 -8.41
N PHE A 347 10.62 9.70 -9.03
CA PHE A 347 9.79 10.91 -8.93
C PHE A 347 8.54 10.84 -9.83
N ASP A 348 8.65 10.15 -10.97
CA ASP A 348 7.64 10.15 -12.04
C ASP A 348 6.92 8.80 -12.18
N GLY A 349 7.19 7.84 -11.30
CA GLY A 349 6.57 6.52 -11.32
C GLY A 349 7.24 5.54 -12.29
N ARG A 350 8.39 5.89 -12.88
CA ARG A 350 9.19 4.91 -13.63
C ARG A 350 9.67 3.76 -12.73
N PRO A 351 9.83 2.54 -13.28
CA PRO A 351 10.45 1.42 -12.57
C PRO A 351 11.88 1.74 -12.11
N SER A 352 12.35 1.03 -11.08
CA SER A 352 13.63 1.34 -10.44
C SER A 352 14.85 1.05 -11.33
N SER A 353 14.75 0.05 -12.20
CA SER A 353 15.74 -0.28 -13.25
C SER A 353 16.04 0.89 -14.17
N GLU A 354 15.02 1.67 -14.54
CA GLU A 354 15.16 2.81 -15.46
C GLU A 354 15.84 4.05 -14.86
N LEU A 355 16.08 4.06 -13.54
CA LEU A 355 16.76 5.18 -12.88
C LEU A 355 18.28 5.14 -13.08
N ARG A 356 18.85 3.98 -13.44
CA ARG A 356 20.29 3.80 -13.59
C ARG A 356 20.73 4.17 -15.02
N PRO A 357 21.74 5.04 -15.21
CA PRO A 357 22.16 5.50 -16.54
C PRO A 357 22.60 4.40 -17.51
N ASN A 358 23.15 3.30 -16.97
CA ASN A 358 23.76 2.21 -17.76
C ASN A 358 22.84 0.98 -17.87
N GLU A 359 21.60 1.04 -17.40
CA GLU A 359 20.66 -0.07 -17.57
C GLU A 359 19.95 0.02 -18.92
N GLN A 360 19.75 -1.16 -19.53
CA GLN A 360 18.98 -1.27 -20.75
C GLN A 360 17.53 -0.89 -20.45
N LYS A 361 16.97 0.03 -21.27
CA LYS A 361 15.57 0.40 -21.16
C LYS A 361 14.70 -0.83 -21.44
N ARG A 362 13.61 -0.96 -20.69
CA ARG A 362 12.62 -2.02 -20.92
C ARG A 362 12.03 -1.92 -22.33
N LEU A 363 11.70 -3.07 -22.90
CA LEU A 363 10.86 -3.12 -24.10
C LEU A 363 9.45 -2.64 -23.74
N VAL A 364 8.80 -1.94 -24.66
CA VAL A 364 7.45 -1.44 -24.49
C VAL A 364 6.65 -1.80 -25.72
N VAL A 365 5.51 -2.46 -25.51
CA VAL A 365 4.63 -2.88 -26.60
C VAL A 365 4.06 -1.65 -27.31
N GLY A 366 4.17 -1.66 -28.63
CA GLY A 366 3.81 -0.56 -29.53
C GLY A 366 4.96 0.40 -29.86
N GLU A 367 6.12 0.28 -29.22
CA GLU A 367 7.30 1.11 -29.55
C GLU A 367 8.17 0.45 -30.64
N THR A 368 8.82 1.28 -31.45
CA THR A 368 9.75 0.86 -32.50
C THR A 368 11.19 0.98 -32.01
N TYR A 369 11.96 -0.09 -32.14
CA TYR A 369 13.36 -0.15 -31.73
C TYR A 369 14.25 -0.53 -32.91
N ASN A 370 15.54 -0.21 -32.79
CA ASN A 370 16.59 -0.76 -33.63
C ASN A 370 17.30 -1.89 -32.89
N PHE A 371 16.98 -3.13 -33.22
CA PHE A 371 17.64 -4.33 -32.73
C PHE A 371 18.88 -4.60 -33.58
N ALA A 372 19.97 -3.87 -33.30
CA ALA A 372 21.19 -3.87 -34.10
C ALA A 372 21.82 -5.28 -34.23
N ASP A 373 21.68 -6.11 -33.20
CA ASP A 373 22.30 -7.44 -33.12
C ASP A 373 21.40 -8.57 -33.61
N ALA A 374 20.14 -8.29 -33.97
CA ALA A 374 19.17 -9.33 -34.35
C ALA A 374 19.46 -9.92 -35.74
N ILE A 375 19.90 -9.10 -36.69
CA ILE A 375 20.27 -9.49 -38.06
C ILE A 375 21.42 -8.62 -38.59
N PRO A 376 22.22 -9.11 -39.55
CA PRO A 376 23.21 -8.28 -40.23
C PRO A 376 22.56 -7.04 -40.87
N GLY A 377 22.94 -5.85 -40.42
CA GLY A 377 22.36 -4.57 -40.85
C GLY A 377 21.37 -3.94 -39.87
N GLY A 378 21.04 -4.63 -38.78
CA GLY A 378 20.09 -4.17 -37.76
C GLY A 378 18.63 -4.36 -38.19
N LEU A 379 17.76 -4.61 -37.21
CA LEU A 379 16.32 -4.76 -37.41
C LEU A 379 15.57 -3.58 -36.80
N ILE A 380 14.93 -2.76 -37.63
CA ILE A 380 13.99 -1.74 -37.16
C ILE A 380 12.59 -2.34 -37.15
N ALA A 381 12.02 -2.57 -35.97
CA ALA A 381 10.73 -3.23 -35.82
C ALA A 381 9.96 -2.71 -34.61
N THR A 382 8.63 -2.75 -34.71
CA THR A 382 7.69 -2.38 -33.65
C THR A 382 7.36 -3.60 -32.82
N VAL A 383 7.52 -3.53 -31.50
CA VAL A 383 7.16 -4.62 -30.60
C VAL A 383 5.63 -4.74 -30.53
N THR A 384 5.08 -5.92 -30.81
CA THR A 384 3.63 -6.17 -30.82
C THR A 384 3.15 -7.01 -29.64
N SER A 385 4.05 -7.77 -29.01
CA SER A 385 3.75 -8.57 -27.82
C SER A 385 5.06 -8.92 -27.12
N VAL A 386 5.03 -8.99 -25.79
CA VAL A 386 6.15 -9.46 -24.98
C VAL A 386 5.66 -10.55 -24.04
N ALA A 387 6.48 -11.58 -23.85
CA ALA A 387 6.30 -12.58 -22.81
C ALA A 387 7.60 -12.74 -22.04
N ALA A 388 7.54 -12.75 -20.70
CA ALA A 388 8.72 -12.89 -19.87
C ALA A 388 8.57 -14.02 -18.85
N CYS A 389 9.68 -14.72 -18.61
CA CYS A 389 9.80 -15.72 -17.56
C CYS A 389 10.72 -15.18 -16.47
N GLU A 390 10.15 -14.91 -15.30
CA GLU A 390 10.86 -14.39 -14.14
C GLU A 390 12.04 -15.30 -13.74
N LYS A 391 11.79 -16.62 -13.62
CA LYS A 391 12.80 -17.59 -13.16
C LYS A 391 14.04 -17.67 -14.05
N SER A 392 13.86 -17.61 -15.37
CA SER A 392 14.97 -17.63 -16.32
C SER A 392 15.46 -16.24 -16.72
N ARG A 393 14.80 -15.18 -16.24
CA ARG A 393 15.01 -13.77 -16.67
C ARG A 393 14.94 -13.59 -18.20
N SER A 394 14.28 -14.50 -18.90
CA SER A 394 14.23 -14.48 -20.37
C SER A 394 13.00 -13.71 -20.84
N VAL A 395 13.20 -12.87 -21.85
CA VAL A 395 12.14 -12.12 -22.52
C VAL A 395 12.07 -12.59 -23.96
N MET A 396 10.85 -12.89 -24.42
CA MET A 396 10.55 -13.14 -25.82
C MET A 396 9.67 -12.00 -26.32
N ALA A 397 10.16 -11.26 -27.31
CA ALA A 397 9.40 -10.19 -27.93
C ALA A 397 9.03 -10.58 -29.37
N VAL A 398 7.77 -10.40 -29.72
CA VAL A 398 7.33 -10.44 -31.11
C VAL A 398 7.41 -9.02 -31.65
N ALA A 399 8.19 -8.82 -32.71
CA ALA A 399 8.37 -7.53 -33.35
C ALA A 399 7.97 -7.60 -34.83
N MET A 400 7.37 -6.53 -35.34
CA MET A 400 6.90 -6.44 -36.71
C MET A 400 7.60 -5.29 -37.43
N THR A 401 8.23 -5.58 -38.56
CA THR A 401 8.83 -4.58 -39.44
C THR A 401 7.76 -3.81 -40.21
N SER A 402 8.13 -2.68 -40.82
CA SER A 402 7.20 -1.85 -41.59
C SER A 402 6.60 -2.55 -42.82
N ASP A 403 7.27 -3.58 -43.35
CA ASP A 403 6.78 -4.44 -44.44
C ASP A 403 5.93 -5.63 -43.95
N GLY A 404 5.64 -5.70 -42.64
CA GLY A 404 4.74 -6.70 -42.05
C GLY A 404 5.39 -8.04 -41.74
N GLN A 405 6.71 -8.17 -41.81
CA GLN A 405 7.41 -9.38 -41.40
C GLN A 405 7.49 -9.46 -39.87
N GLY A 406 7.11 -10.62 -39.33
CA GLY A 406 7.19 -10.91 -37.90
C GLY A 406 8.52 -11.56 -37.53
N HIS A 407 9.14 -11.06 -36.47
CA HIS A 407 10.37 -11.57 -35.89
C HIS A 407 10.14 -11.92 -34.42
N ILE A 408 10.72 -13.03 -33.97
CA ILE A 408 10.79 -13.39 -32.55
C ILE A 408 12.19 -13.06 -32.07
N LEU A 409 12.27 -12.19 -31.06
CA LEU A 409 13.50 -11.70 -30.47
C LEU A 409 13.62 -12.25 -29.06
N HIS A 410 14.84 -12.59 -28.67
CA HIS A 410 15.15 -13.11 -27.35
C HIS A 410 16.10 -12.16 -26.64
N GLU A 411 15.70 -11.72 -25.45
CA GLU A 411 16.53 -10.89 -24.57
C GLU A 411 16.61 -11.51 -23.17
N THR A 412 17.59 -11.06 -22.39
CA THR A 412 17.74 -11.44 -20.98
C THR A 412 17.65 -10.19 -20.13
N MET A 413 16.75 -10.19 -19.14
CA MET A 413 16.60 -9.10 -18.18
C MET A 413 17.80 -9.02 -17.25
N SER A 414 18.18 -7.80 -16.89
CA SER A 414 19.01 -7.56 -15.70
C SER A 414 18.28 -8.03 -14.44
N GLU A 415 19.00 -8.14 -13.32
CA GLU A 415 18.37 -8.45 -12.02
C GLU A 415 17.37 -7.37 -11.59
N ALA A 416 17.68 -6.10 -11.84
CA ALA A 416 16.79 -4.99 -11.53
C ALA A 416 15.51 -5.02 -12.40
N ALA A 417 15.66 -5.27 -13.71
CA ALA A 417 14.52 -5.40 -14.62
C ALA A 417 13.63 -6.60 -14.25
N ALA A 418 14.24 -7.74 -13.87
CA ALA A 418 13.49 -8.90 -13.42
C ALA A 418 12.73 -8.64 -12.11
N ALA A 419 13.32 -7.88 -11.17
CA ALA A 419 12.65 -7.47 -9.93
C ALA A 419 11.48 -6.51 -10.21
N ASP A 420 11.66 -5.53 -11.09
CA ASP A 420 10.57 -4.65 -11.52
C ASP A 420 9.46 -5.43 -12.24
N TYR A 421 9.79 -6.40 -13.10
CA TYR A 421 8.79 -7.26 -13.74
C TYR A 421 8.03 -8.13 -12.72
N ALA A 422 8.73 -8.70 -11.73
CA ALA A 422 8.09 -9.45 -10.65
C ALA A 422 7.12 -8.58 -9.84
N GLU A 423 7.41 -7.27 -9.71
CA GLU A 423 6.55 -6.31 -9.00
C GLU A 423 5.35 -5.83 -9.85
N TYR A 424 5.58 -5.51 -11.12
CA TYR A 424 4.59 -4.83 -11.97
C TYR A 424 3.88 -5.72 -13.00
N GLY A 425 4.38 -6.94 -13.23
CA GLY A 425 3.87 -7.88 -14.23
C GLY A 425 3.87 -7.28 -15.64
N GLU A 426 2.82 -7.53 -16.41
CA GLU A 426 2.69 -7.03 -17.79
C GLU A 426 2.66 -5.50 -17.91
N ASN A 427 2.29 -4.78 -16.84
CA ASN A 427 2.38 -3.32 -16.84
C ASN A 427 3.83 -2.85 -17.08
N TYR A 428 4.83 -3.68 -16.70
CA TYR A 428 6.23 -3.43 -17.00
C TYR A 428 6.49 -3.32 -18.51
N PHE A 429 5.78 -4.04 -19.37
CA PHE A 429 5.95 -3.94 -20.83
C PHE A 429 4.98 -2.97 -21.50
N GLY A 430 4.24 -2.17 -20.71
CA GLY A 430 3.29 -1.17 -21.22
C GLY A 430 1.91 -1.74 -21.59
N GLU A 431 1.61 -2.98 -21.17
CA GLU A 431 0.32 -3.61 -21.37
C GLU A 431 -0.50 -3.61 -20.08
N VAL A 432 -1.77 -3.25 -20.17
CA VAL A 432 -2.70 -3.41 -19.05
C VAL A 432 -3.10 -4.89 -19.00
N GLY A 433 -2.31 -5.67 -18.27
CA GLY A 433 -2.63 -7.08 -18.06
C GLY A 433 -3.96 -7.24 -17.35
N ARG A 434 -4.80 -8.19 -17.80
CA ARG A 434 -5.87 -8.75 -16.95
C ARG A 434 -5.20 -9.65 -15.92
N ASN A 435 -4.60 -9.06 -14.86
CA ASN A 435 -3.91 -9.71 -13.73
C ASN A 435 -3.65 -11.22 -13.95
N GLY A 436 -2.67 -11.56 -14.80
CA GLY A 436 -2.36 -12.93 -15.22
C GLY A 436 -1.63 -13.75 -14.15
N GLY A 437 -1.93 -13.54 -12.87
CA GLY A 437 -1.41 -14.36 -11.80
C GLY A 437 -1.97 -15.78 -11.91
N VAL A 438 -1.15 -16.79 -11.60
CA VAL A 438 -1.66 -18.14 -11.39
C VAL A 438 -2.54 -18.12 -10.14
N ALA A 439 -3.84 -18.38 -10.30
CA ALA A 439 -4.76 -18.50 -9.18
C ALA A 439 -4.24 -19.58 -8.21
N LYS A 440 -4.01 -19.20 -6.95
CA LYS A 440 -3.42 -20.07 -5.92
C LYS A 440 -4.46 -20.96 -5.24
N ASN A 441 -5.73 -20.59 -5.35
CA ASN A 441 -6.85 -21.31 -4.74
C ASN A 441 -8.13 -21.11 -5.58
N ALA A 442 -9.15 -21.93 -5.30
CA ALA A 442 -10.44 -21.90 -5.98
C ALA A 442 -11.12 -20.52 -5.95
N TYR A 443 -10.97 -19.77 -4.84
CA TYR A 443 -11.56 -18.44 -4.74
C TYR A 443 -10.86 -17.40 -5.64
N GLU A 444 -9.53 -17.41 -5.71
CA GLU A 444 -8.79 -16.56 -6.65
C GLU A 444 -9.15 -16.90 -8.10
N MET A 445 -9.34 -18.18 -8.40
CA MET A 445 -9.80 -18.61 -9.72
C MET A 445 -11.20 -18.08 -10.04
N PHE A 446 -12.12 -18.13 -9.05
CA PHE A 446 -13.45 -17.54 -9.18
C PHE A 446 -13.37 -16.05 -9.50
N CYS A 447 -12.57 -15.27 -8.76
CA CYS A 447 -12.37 -13.85 -9.02
C CYS A 447 -11.78 -13.59 -10.42
N GLY A 448 -10.79 -14.38 -10.85
CA GLY A 448 -10.24 -14.29 -12.21
C GLY A 448 -11.30 -14.53 -13.29
N MET A 449 -12.20 -15.49 -13.10
CA MET A 449 -13.32 -15.71 -14.02
C MET A 449 -14.31 -14.54 -14.02
N MET A 450 -14.61 -13.96 -12.85
CA MET A 450 -15.43 -12.75 -12.75
C MET A 450 -14.84 -11.59 -13.58
N ASP A 451 -13.52 -11.42 -13.55
CA ASP A 451 -12.82 -10.38 -14.32
C ASP A 451 -12.81 -10.69 -15.83
N ILE A 452 -12.58 -11.95 -16.22
CA ILE A 452 -12.61 -12.35 -17.65
C ILE A 452 -13.97 -12.06 -18.28
N TYR A 453 -15.05 -12.39 -17.55
CA TYR A 453 -16.41 -12.20 -18.00
C TYR A 453 -16.97 -10.79 -17.75
N ALA A 454 -16.14 -9.87 -17.25
CA ALA A 454 -16.53 -8.49 -16.93
C ALA A 454 -17.15 -7.75 -18.12
N ASP A 455 -16.60 -7.98 -19.31
CA ASP A 455 -16.96 -7.30 -20.55
C ASP A 455 -17.96 -8.11 -21.41
N TYR A 456 -18.39 -9.28 -20.94
CA TYR A 456 -19.28 -10.16 -21.71
C TYR A 456 -20.71 -9.65 -21.62
N ASN A 457 -21.40 -9.59 -22.76
CA ASN A 457 -22.83 -9.35 -22.81
C ASN A 457 -23.63 -10.64 -22.48
N ARG A 458 -24.93 -10.51 -22.24
CA ARG A 458 -25.81 -11.64 -21.87
C ARG A 458 -25.73 -12.83 -22.82
N GLU A 459 -25.63 -12.58 -24.13
CA GLU A 459 -25.51 -13.64 -25.13
C GLU A 459 -24.18 -14.40 -24.98
N GLN A 460 -23.07 -13.68 -24.81
CA GLN A 460 -21.75 -14.29 -24.60
C GLN A 460 -21.69 -15.08 -23.29
N LEU A 461 -22.38 -14.61 -22.23
CA LEU A 461 -22.52 -15.32 -20.96
C LEU A 461 -23.36 -16.61 -21.12
N ALA A 462 -24.55 -16.52 -21.74
CA ALA A 462 -25.41 -17.69 -21.97
C ALA A 462 -24.72 -18.78 -22.80
N ARG A 463 -23.89 -18.39 -23.79
CA ARG A 463 -23.07 -19.33 -24.56
C ARG A 463 -22.07 -20.12 -23.71
N GLN A 464 -21.58 -19.58 -22.58
CA GLN A 464 -20.69 -20.34 -21.67
C GLN A 464 -21.41 -21.54 -21.03
N LEU A 465 -22.74 -21.50 -20.97
CA LEU A 465 -23.58 -22.59 -20.48
C LEU A 465 -24.15 -23.46 -21.61
N GLY A 466 -23.86 -23.13 -22.87
CA GLY A 466 -24.47 -23.77 -24.04
C GLY A 466 -25.96 -23.45 -24.21
N LEU A 467 -26.42 -22.31 -23.69
CA LEU A 467 -27.84 -21.90 -23.69
C LEU A 467 -28.08 -20.67 -24.59
N SER A 468 -29.35 -20.46 -24.95
CA SER A 468 -29.83 -19.23 -25.58
C SER A 468 -29.90 -18.10 -24.53
N PRO A 469 -29.67 -16.81 -24.89
CA PRO A 469 -29.85 -15.68 -23.98
C PRO A 469 -31.28 -15.58 -23.38
N ASP A 470 -32.28 -16.10 -24.10
CA ASP A 470 -33.70 -16.09 -23.71
C ASP A 470 -34.15 -17.40 -23.03
N ASP A 471 -33.22 -18.28 -22.68
CA ASP A 471 -33.56 -19.53 -21.99
C ASP A 471 -34.27 -19.25 -20.66
N ALA A 472 -35.40 -19.91 -20.42
CA ALA A 472 -36.24 -19.70 -19.24
C ALA A 472 -35.51 -19.97 -17.92
N SER A 473 -34.44 -20.77 -17.93
CA SER A 473 -33.60 -20.99 -16.75
C SER A 473 -32.72 -19.78 -16.41
N LEU A 474 -32.51 -18.84 -17.33
CA LEU A 474 -31.68 -17.66 -17.13
C LEU A 474 -32.49 -16.38 -16.86
N THR A 475 -33.78 -16.35 -17.20
CA THR A 475 -34.61 -15.13 -17.16
C THR A 475 -34.76 -14.52 -15.76
N HIS A 476 -34.50 -15.28 -14.70
CA HIS A 476 -34.54 -14.79 -13.33
C HIS A 476 -33.22 -14.19 -12.83
N LEU A 477 -32.14 -14.33 -13.61
CA LEU A 477 -30.81 -13.79 -13.29
C LEU A 477 -30.52 -12.55 -14.14
N ASN A 478 -30.06 -11.48 -13.49
CA ASN A 478 -29.42 -10.38 -14.20
C ASN A 478 -28.01 -10.78 -14.69
N ASP A 479 -27.38 -9.97 -15.53
CA ASP A 479 -26.10 -10.32 -16.16
C ASP A 479 -24.96 -10.50 -15.14
N SER A 480 -25.00 -9.77 -14.02
CA SER A 480 -24.04 -9.95 -12.92
C SER A 480 -24.26 -11.28 -12.19
N GLU A 481 -25.52 -11.62 -11.90
CA GLU A 481 -25.84 -12.90 -11.24
C GLU A 481 -25.56 -14.10 -12.15
N LEU A 482 -25.79 -13.95 -13.46
CA LEU A 482 -25.43 -14.95 -14.45
C LEU A 482 -23.91 -15.17 -14.50
N ARG A 483 -23.13 -14.08 -14.45
CA ARG A 483 -21.67 -14.15 -14.36
C ARG A 483 -21.20 -14.88 -13.12
N GLU A 484 -21.73 -14.52 -11.95
CA GLU A 484 -21.41 -15.19 -10.68
C GLU A 484 -21.71 -16.69 -10.75
N PHE A 485 -22.88 -17.06 -11.30
CA PHE A 485 -23.28 -18.45 -11.47
C PHE A 485 -22.33 -19.22 -12.40
N ILE A 486 -21.95 -18.63 -13.54
CA ILE A 486 -21.00 -19.23 -14.49
C ILE A 486 -19.64 -19.46 -13.81
N ALA A 487 -19.10 -18.42 -13.15
CA ALA A 487 -17.80 -18.49 -12.50
C ALA A 487 -17.77 -19.57 -11.40
N GLU A 488 -18.80 -19.63 -10.54
CA GLU A 488 -18.86 -20.60 -9.45
C GLU A 488 -18.97 -22.04 -9.99
N ARG A 489 -19.77 -22.26 -11.03
CA ARG A 489 -19.93 -23.58 -11.67
C ARG A 489 -18.64 -24.06 -12.33
N LEU A 490 -17.89 -23.17 -12.99
CA LEU A 490 -16.63 -23.52 -13.65
C LEU A 490 -15.57 -23.94 -12.63
N VAL A 491 -15.40 -23.15 -11.56
CA VAL A 491 -14.46 -23.49 -10.48
C VAL A 491 -14.81 -24.84 -9.84
N ALA A 492 -16.09 -25.06 -9.50
CA ALA A 492 -16.53 -26.33 -8.94
C ALA A 492 -16.27 -27.53 -9.88
N SER A 493 -16.39 -27.34 -11.20
CA SER A 493 -16.11 -28.41 -12.18
C SER A 493 -14.63 -28.77 -12.30
N ILE A 494 -13.74 -27.83 -12.00
CA ILE A 494 -12.29 -28.01 -12.05
C ILE A 494 -11.83 -28.70 -10.79
N ASP A 495 -12.31 -28.27 -9.62
CA ASP A 495 -12.03 -28.92 -8.34
C ASP A 495 -12.42 -30.40 -8.35
N ALA A 496 -13.60 -30.73 -8.88
CA ALA A 496 -14.09 -32.10 -8.99
C ALA A 496 -13.22 -33.01 -9.90
N ARG A 497 -12.50 -32.43 -10.88
CA ARG A 497 -11.59 -33.17 -11.79
C ARG A 497 -10.19 -33.34 -11.21
N SER A 498 -9.77 -32.49 -10.28
CA SER A 498 -8.47 -32.60 -9.59
C SER A 498 -8.47 -33.60 -8.43
N THR A 499 -9.65 -34.04 -7.97
CA THR A 499 -9.82 -35.02 -6.89
C THR A 499 -10.12 -36.45 -7.34
N GLY A 500 -10.19 -36.69 -8.66
CA GLY A 500 -10.38 -38.01 -9.27
C GLY A 500 -9.17 -38.40 -10.10
#